data_AF-A0A7C3WLC7-F1
#
_entry.id   AF-A0A7C3WLC7-F1
#
_cell.length_a   1.000
_cell.length_b   1.000
_cell.length_c   1.000
_cell.angle_alpha   90.00
_cell.angle_beta   90.00
_cell.angle_gamma   90.00
#
_symmetry.space_group_name_H-M   'P 1'
#
loop_
_entity.id
_entity.type
_entity.pdbx_description
1 polymer ?
#
loop_
_entity_poly.entity_id
_entity_poly.type
_entity_poly.pdbx_seq_one_letter_code
_entity_poly.pdbx_strand_id
1 'polypeptide(L)'
;MKRKKVSNRFAVTLNNLLRRNVASFKKEALSDNNIELIKSETIGEVIEKLIILNIRIWILEDLAAEAKQKNNISKYVDLKKKLDICFKIKRPMLVTALNKMFESIAKGDLDVCKDGNIKLYNNE
;
A
#
# COMPACT_ATOMS: atom_id res chain seq x y z
N MET A 1 37.78 9.07 -4.46
CA MET A 1 37.38 9.78 -3.23
C MET A 1 35.93 9.39 -2.87
N LYS A 2 35.72 8.46 -1.92
CA LYS A 2 34.37 7.98 -1.57
C LYS A 2 33.69 8.98 -0.61
N ARG A 3 32.63 9.68 -1.07
CA ARG A 3 31.84 10.59 -0.22
C ARG A 3 31.15 9.76 0.88
N LYS A 4 31.49 10.00 2.15
CA LYS A 4 30.75 9.45 3.31
C LYS A 4 29.31 9.98 3.23
N LYS A 5 28.34 9.07 3.06
CA LYS A 5 26.90 9.37 3.11
C LYS A 5 26.61 9.81 4.55
N VAL A 6 26.48 11.12 4.79
CA VAL A 6 26.08 11.65 6.10
C VAL A 6 24.63 11.23 6.30
N SER A 7 24.41 10.23 7.15
CA SER A 7 23.08 9.73 7.45
C SER A 7 22.28 10.85 8.12
N ASN A 8 21.16 11.24 7.51
CA ASN A 8 20.29 12.28 8.01
C ASN A 8 19.86 11.91 9.45
N ARG A 9 20.17 12.77 10.43
CA ARG A 9 19.86 12.54 11.85
C ARG A 9 18.37 12.27 12.07
N PHE A 10 17.49 12.90 11.28
CA PHE A 10 16.06 12.64 11.28
C PHE A 10 15.75 11.20 10.85
N ALA A 11 16.35 10.73 9.74
CA ALA A 11 16.16 9.37 9.25
C ALA A 11 16.68 8.32 10.25
N VAL A 12 17.82 8.58 10.89
CA VAL A 12 18.35 7.71 11.96
C VAL A 12 17.40 7.67 13.17
N THR A 13 16.90 8.84 13.58
CA THR A 13 16.00 8.95 14.74
C THR A 13 14.68 8.25 14.47
N LEU A 14 14.08 8.48 13.29
CA LEU A 14 12.84 7.84 12.87
C LEU A 14 13.01 6.31 12.76
N ASN A 15 14.10 5.84 12.16
CA ASN A 15 14.41 4.41 12.09
C ASN A 15 14.58 3.77 13.48
N ASN A 16 15.23 4.47 14.41
CA ASN A 16 15.38 3.99 15.78
C ASN A 16 14.03 3.95 16.52
N LEU A 17 13.14 4.91 16.25
CA LEU A 17 11.82 4.99 16.84
C LEU A 17 10.90 3.89 16.29
N LEU A 18 10.95 3.65 14.98
CA LEU A 18 10.26 2.54 14.32
C LEU A 18 10.78 1.18 14.81
N ARG A 19 12.10 0.98 14.90
CA ARG A 19 12.68 -0.26 15.42
C ARG A 19 12.21 -0.57 16.85
N ARG A 20 12.17 0.44 17.72
CA ARG A 20 11.71 0.27 19.11
C ARG A 20 10.25 -0.13 19.18
N ASN A 21 9.39 0.47 18.35
CA ASN A 21 7.96 0.22 18.39
C ASN A 21 7.52 -1.03 17.63
N VAL A 22 8.22 -1.44 16.57
CA VAL A 22 7.87 -2.68 15.85
C VAL A 22 8.36 -3.92 16.59
N ALA A 23 9.44 -3.81 17.38
CA ALA A 23 9.90 -4.91 18.24
C ALA A 23 8.86 -5.35 19.28
N SER A 24 7.92 -4.48 19.68
CA SER A 24 6.84 -4.83 20.61
C SER A 24 5.63 -5.53 19.97
N PHE A 25 5.51 -5.56 18.64
CA PHE A 25 4.40 -6.21 17.93
C PHE A 25 4.86 -7.50 17.24
N LYS A 26 5.24 -8.50 18.03
CA LYS A 26 5.55 -9.84 17.53
C LYS A 26 4.50 -10.85 17.99
N LYS A 27 3.41 -10.97 17.22
CA LYS A 27 2.65 -12.23 17.01
C LYS A 27 1.46 -11.98 16.08
N GLU A 28 1.61 -12.35 14.82
CA GLU A 28 0.74 -13.30 14.10
C GLU A 28 1.30 -13.45 12.69
N ALA A 29 1.69 -14.68 12.35
CA ALA A 29 2.18 -15.02 11.02
C ALA A 29 0.99 -15.13 10.07
N LEU A 30 0.85 -14.19 9.15
CA LEU A 30 -0.13 -14.28 8.06
C LEU A 30 0.50 -15.03 6.88
N SER A 31 -0.18 -16.11 6.49
CA SER A 31 0.22 -17.10 5.51
C SER A 31 0.67 -16.51 4.17
N ASP A 32 1.80 -17.00 3.69
CA ASP A 32 2.25 -16.93 2.31
C ASP A 32 1.19 -17.55 1.40
N ASN A 33 0.48 -16.71 0.64
CA ASN A 33 0.11 -16.96 -0.75
C ASN A 33 -0.54 -15.68 -1.29
N ASN A 34 -0.17 -15.28 -2.50
CA ASN A 34 -0.49 -14.03 -3.22
C ASN A 34 0.50 -12.86 -3.03
N ILE A 35 1.79 -13.11 -3.29
CA ILE A 35 2.81 -12.05 -3.40
C ILE A 35 3.35 -12.02 -4.82
N GLU A 36 2.61 -11.40 -5.72
CA GLU A 36 3.12 -10.95 -7.02
C GLU A 36 2.79 -9.47 -7.27
N LEU A 37 2.75 -8.66 -6.20
CA LEU A 37 2.64 -7.20 -6.28
C LEU A 37 3.84 -6.45 -5.68
N ILE A 38 4.84 -7.16 -5.13
CA ILE A 38 5.92 -6.56 -4.31
C ILE A 38 7.28 -6.55 -5.04
N LYS A 39 7.30 -6.59 -6.38
CA LYS A 39 8.59 -6.60 -7.12
C LYS A 39 8.99 -5.28 -7.79
N SER A 40 8.08 -4.32 -7.98
CA SER A 40 8.44 -3.06 -8.66
C SER A 40 7.88 -1.79 -8.03
N GLU A 41 7.05 -1.88 -7.00
CA GLU A 41 6.37 -0.72 -6.44
C GLU A 41 7.05 -0.24 -5.15
N THR A 42 7.28 1.06 -5.07
CA THR A 42 7.68 1.74 -3.84
C THR A 42 6.49 1.88 -2.88
N ILE A 43 6.77 2.09 -1.60
CA ILE A 43 5.73 2.38 -0.59
C ILE A 43 4.88 3.59 -1.01
N GLY A 44 5.51 4.60 -1.61
CA GLY A 44 4.85 5.80 -2.10
C GLY A 44 3.80 5.48 -3.17
N GLU A 45 4.14 4.64 -4.15
CA GLU A 45 3.21 4.22 -5.22
C GLU A 45 2.04 3.40 -4.67
N VAL A 46 2.28 2.52 -3.69
CA VAL A 46 1.20 1.76 -3.04
C VAL A 46 0.26 2.68 -2.26
N ILE A 47 0.79 3.68 -1.55
CA ILE A 47 -0.01 4.70 -0.85
C ILE A 47 -0.79 5.55 -1.85
N GLU A 48 -0.17 6.00 -2.94
CA GLU A 48 -0.84 6.77 -4.00
C GLU A 48 -2.02 5.99 -4.59
N LYS A 49 -1.81 4.71 -4.94
CA LYS A 49 -2.87 3.82 -5.42
C LYS A 49 -3.99 3.66 -4.39
N LEU A 50 -3.67 3.58 -3.11
CA LEU A 50 -4.66 3.48 -2.04
C LEU A 50 -5.48 4.78 -1.91
N ILE A 51 -4.85 5.95 -2.03
CA ILE A 51 -5.53 7.25 -2.02
C ILE A 51 -6.49 7.36 -3.21
N ILE A 52 -6.02 7.08 -4.42
CA ILE A 52 -6.85 7.10 -5.64
C ILE A 52 -8.04 6.14 -5.49
N LEU A 53 -7.81 4.95 -4.94
CA LEU A 53 -8.87 3.97 -4.70
C LEU A 53 -9.90 4.48 -3.69
N ASN A 54 -9.48 5.14 -2.60
CA ASN A 54 -10.39 5.70 -1.61
C ASN A 54 -11.23 6.85 -2.19
N ILE A 55 -10.64 7.75 -2.97
CA ILE A 55 -11.38 8.82 -3.68
C ILE A 55 -12.43 8.19 -4.60
N ARG A 56 -12.07 7.13 -5.33
CA ARG A 56 -13.01 6.40 -6.19
C ARG A 56 -14.14 5.74 -5.41
N ILE A 57 -13.86 5.22 -4.22
CA ILE A 57 -14.88 4.66 -3.31
C ILE A 57 -15.89 5.75 -2.94
N TRP A 58 -15.44 6.91 -2.49
CA TRP A 58 -16.32 8.03 -2.14
C TRP A 58 -17.21 8.45 -3.30
N ILE A 59 -16.64 8.63 -4.49
CA ILE A 59 -17.42 8.97 -5.70
C ILE A 59 -18.48 7.90 -6.00
N LEU A 60 -18.14 6.62 -5.88
CA LEU A 60 -19.08 5.53 -6.12
C LEU A 60 -20.19 5.47 -5.07
N GLU A 61 -19.89 5.80 -3.81
CA GLU A 61 -20.86 5.90 -2.72
C GLU A 61 -21.87 7.01 -2.98
N ASP A 62 -21.39 8.19 -3.36
CA ASP A 62 -22.24 9.34 -3.70
C ASP A 62 -23.14 9.03 -4.89
N LEU A 63 -22.57 8.52 -5.99
CA LEU A 63 -23.34 8.15 -7.19
C LEU A 63 -24.36 7.05 -6.89
N ALA A 64 -24.04 6.09 -6.03
CA ALA A 64 -24.98 5.05 -5.63
C ALA A 64 -26.12 5.62 -4.78
N ALA A 65 -25.82 6.54 -3.85
CA ALA A 65 -26.84 7.24 -3.06
C ALA A 65 -27.79 8.04 -3.95
N GLU A 66 -27.27 8.79 -4.93
CA GLU A 66 -28.08 9.51 -5.91
C GLU A 66 -28.95 8.59 -6.77
N ALA A 67 -28.40 7.48 -7.26
CA ALA A 67 -29.14 6.51 -8.06
C ALA A 67 -30.30 5.88 -7.25
N LYS A 68 -30.06 5.62 -5.96
CA LYS A 68 -31.07 5.13 -5.02
C LYS A 68 -32.17 6.16 -4.79
N GLN A 69 -31.82 7.43 -4.60
CA GLN A 69 -32.81 8.52 -4.44
C GLN A 69 -33.68 8.71 -5.68
N LYS A 70 -33.10 8.57 -6.88
CA LYS A 70 -33.81 8.68 -8.17
C LYS A 70 -34.58 7.40 -8.55
N ASN A 71 -34.70 6.42 -7.65
CA ASN A 71 -35.31 5.11 -7.89
C ASN A 71 -34.75 4.37 -9.14
N ASN A 72 -33.51 4.64 -9.52
CA ASN A 72 -32.85 3.95 -10.63
C ASN A 72 -32.12 2.70 -10.11
N ILE A 73 -32.89 1.64 -9.92
CA ILE A 73 -32.46 0.39 -9.28
C ILE A 73 -31.33 -0.30 -10.06
N SER A 74 -31.42 -0.35 -11.39
CA SER A 74 -30.39 -0.97 -12.23
C SER A 74 -29.03 -0.27 -12.07
N LYS A 75 -29.01 1.07 -12.16
CA LYS A 75 -27.78 1.85 -11.97
C LYS A 75 -27.23 1.72 -10.54
N TYR A 76 -28.11 1.70 -9.54
CA TYR A 76 -27.70 1.49 -8.14
C TYR A 76 -27.00 0.14 -7.94
N VAL A 77 -27.56 -0.95 -8.48
CA VAL A 77 -26.96 -2.29 -8.37
C VAL A 77 -25.58 -2.35 -9.02
N ASP A 78 -25.42 -1.76 -10.21
CA ASP A 78 -24.14 -1.75 -10.92
C ASP A 78 -23.07 -0.93 -10.19
N LEU A 79 -23.44 0.23 -9.64
CA LEU A 79 -22.55 1.05 -8.83
C LEU A 79 -22.16 0.33 -7.53
N LYS A 80 -23.12 -0.33 -6.89
CA LYS A 80 -22.86 -1.09 -5.65
C LYS A 80 -21.91 -2.27 -5.90
N LYS A 81 -22.05 -2.99 -7.02
CA LYS A 81 -21.08 -4.03 -7.41
C LYS A 81 -19.66 -3.47 -7.58
N LYS A 82 -19.51 -2.32 -8.26
CA LYS A 82 -18.21 -1.66 -8.44
C LYS A 82 -17.62 -1.20 -7.11
N LEU A 83 -18.45 -0.63 -6.23
CA LEU A 83 -18.06 -0.23 -4.87
C LEU A 83 -17.58 -1.43 -4.06
N ASP A 84 -18.33 -2.53 -4.09
CA ASP A 84 -17.99 -3.77 -3.39
C ASP A 84 -16.64 -4.34 -3.85
N ILE A 85 -16.36 -4.33 -5.17
CA ILE A 85 -15.05 -4.75 -5.68
C ILE A 85 -13.93 -3.84 -5.14
N CYS A 86 -14.14 -2.53 -5.13
CA CYS A 86 -13.15 -1.58 -4.62
C CYS A 86 -12.89 -1.78 -3.12
N PHE A 87 -13.95 -1.98 -2.34
CA PHE A 87 -13.88 -2.06 -0.88
C PHE A 87 -13.48 -3.44 -0.35
N LYS A 88 -13.97 -4.52 -0.95
CA LYS A 88 -13.75 -5.90 -0.47
C LYS A 88 -12.53 -6.57 -1.08
N ILE A 89 -12.11 -6.16 -2.28
CA ILE A 89 -11.01 -6.82 -2.99
C ILE A 89 -9.81 -5.87 -3.07
N LYS A 90 -9.97 -4.72 -3.73
CA LYS A 90 -8.83 -3.86 -4.07
C LYS A 90 -8.21 -3.18 -2.83
N ARG A 91 -9.05 -2.67 -1.93
CA ARG A 91 -8.57 -1.97 -0.73
C ARG A 91 -7.83 -2.92 0.22
N PRO A 92 -8.36 -4.11 0.59
CA PRO A 92 -7.63 -5.06 1.42
C PRO A 92 -6.33 -5.54 0.77
N MET A 93 -6.32 -5.74 -0.55
CA MET A 93 -5.12 -6.11 -1.29
C MET A 93 -3.99 -5.07 -1.14
N LEU A 94 -4.29 -3.78 -1.34
CA LEU A 94 -3.31 -2.70 -1.19
C LEU A 94 -2.86 -2.52 0.27
N VAL A 95 -3.78 -2.62 1.23
CA VAL A 95 -3.45 -2.56 2.66
C VAL A 95 -2.56 -3.74 3.06
N THR A 96 -2.82 -4.93 2.54
CA THR A 96 -2.01 -6.12 2.80
C THR A 96 -0.62 -5.97 2.20
N ALA A 97 -0.51 -5.45 0.98
CA ALA A 97 0.77 -5.15 0.36
C ALA A 97 1.57 -4.14 1.19
N LEU A 98 0.92 -3.08 1.68
CA LEU A 98 1.54 -2.07 2.53
C LEU A 98 2.00 -2.64 3.88
N ASN A 99 1.18 -3.49 4.53
CA ASN A 99 1.56 -4.18 5.76
C ASN A 99 2.80 -5.06 5.56
N LYS A 100 2.84 -5.84 4.46
CA LYS A 100 4.01 -6.66 4.12
C LYS A 100 5.26 -5.81 3.89
N MET A 101 5.13 -4.68 3.19
CA MET A 101 6.24 -3.74 3.02
C MET A 101 6.74 -3.22 4.37
N PHE A 102 5.86 -2.82 5.29
CA PHE A 102 6.25 -2.39 6.64
C PHE A 102 6.90 -3.50 7.45
N GLU A 103 6.40 -4.74 7.37
CA GLU A 103 7.03 -5.88 8.01
C GLU A 103 8.45 -6.13 7.48
N SER A 104 8.65 -6.09 6.16
CA SER A 104 9.98 -6.24 5.55
C SER A 104 10.94 -5.13 5.97
N ILE A 105 10.48 -3.89 6.09
CA ILE A 105 11.28 -2.77 6.60
C ILE A 105 11.65 -3.00 8.06
N ALA A 106 10.71 -3.46 8.88
CA ALA A 106 10.94 -3.72 10.29
C ALA A 106 11.91 -4.89 10.52
N LYS A 107 11.85 -5.92 9.68
CA LYS A 107 12.82 -7.03 9.66
C LYS A 107 14.21 -6.58 9.21
N GLY A 108 14.30 -5.44 8.51
CA GLY A 108 15.54 -4.92 7.92
C GLY A 108 15.85 -5.48 6.53
N ASP A 109 14.88 -6.18 5.92
CA ASP A 109 14.99 -6.80 4.60
C ASP A 109 14.79 -5.78 3.47
N LEU A 110 14.11 -4.66 3.76
CA LEU A 110 13.81 -3.59 2.81
C LEU A 110 14.38 -2.25 3.29
N ASP A 111 15.22 -1.61 2.47
CA ASP A 111 15.74 -0.27 2.71
C ASP A 111 14.81 0.78 2.09
N VAL A 112 14.08 1.51 2.95
CA VAL A 112 13.14 2.57 2.59
C VAL A 112 13.80 3.69 1.77
N CYS A 113 15.11 3.88 1.92
CA CYS A 113 15.87 4.95 1.29
C CYS A 113 16.51 4.53 -0.05
N LYS A 114 16.33 3.29 -0.49
CA LYS A 114 16.67 2.89 -1.86
C LYS A 114 15.48 3.23 -2.75
N ASP A 115 15.41 4.51 -3.14
CA ASP A 115 14.66 4.93 -4.32
C ASP A 115 15.15 4.10 -5.50
N GLY A 116 14.38 3.08 -5.86
CA GLY A 116 14.86 2.02 -6.70
C GLY A 116 13.74 1.47 -7.55
N ASN A 117 13.35 2.25 -8.57
CA ASN A 117 13.09 1.66 -9.88
C ASN A 117 14.38 0.96 -10.35
N ILE A 118 14.74 -0.17 -9.73
CA ILE A 118 15.79 -1.04 -10.24
C ILE A 118 15.11 -1.83 -11.35
N LYS A 119 15.02 -1.20 -12.53
CA LYS A 119 14.89 -1.96 -13.77
C LYS A 119 16.13 -2.85 -13.82
N LEU A 120 15.98 -4.11 -13.45
CA LEU A 120 16.94 -5.15 -13.75
C LEU A 120 16.88 -5.37 -15.26
N TYR A 121 17.53 -4.50 -16.03
CA TYR A 121 17.97 -4.92 -17.35
C TYR A 121 19.18 -5.82 -17.10
N ASN A 122 18.95 -7.13 -17.24
CA ASN A 122 20.04 -8.06 -17.49
C ASN A 122 20.64 -7.62 -18.83
N ASN A 123 21.80 -6.98 -18.79
CA ASN A 123 22.62 -6.82 -19.98
C ASN A 123 23.31 -8.18 -20.19
N GLU A 124 22.75 -8.99 -21.09
CA GLU A 124 23.53 -9.98 -21.83
C GLU A 124 24.51 -9.27 -22.77
#